data_AF-A0AA85IZL1-F1
#
_entry.id   AF-A0AA85IZL1-F1
#
_cell.length_a   1.000
_cell.length_b   1.000
_cell.length_c   1.000
_cell.angle_alpha   90.00
_cell.angle_beta   90.00
_cell.angle_gamma   90.00
#
_symmetry.space_group_name_H-M   'P 1'
#
loop_
_entity.id
_entity.type
_entity.pdbx_description
1 polymer ?
#
loop_
_entity_poly.entity_id
_entity_poly.type
_entity_poly.pdbx_seq_one_letter_code
_entity_poly.pdbx_strand_id
1 'polypeptide(L)'
;MLKLKISELSTLIQMNEMSFGRRLGATEYELEQCKKANEDVLSQQTVKIQTLQAESQACQNHLSDLKTELEQCKQTIQLKQEKIDQMEMYLSKLPTLEDYKETLNKLQLIQNQNKLLEQRVKKYKDKLDDCDSQLTEANKEIQHSKERERILQMQLDAAIERLYENKDDKSNLKGVRVTPMFVEDLKFELERYRLAFEQTRKLLEAETCRAEAAETRQKLEQREFNEYRAREEAEVTGLKASLSARRAEIKQLKDYLSEVTLEKQDFLSNLFEAHNALMNILSIWKSTNGQLCQRLFVYIQENVDEIIRLSKQLHHLASGRKLDLAELLIQPKPVSVSLNDDELLDANKEDQSAFCQSIDIDLLTSKSKDGDSIGKTAWQDSFHNAIQIATQLSDNIKTEQLYNSLNQLKRTRTSLLELRQQLANKYADHLGGKIDCIVQ
;
A
#
# COMPACT_ATOMS: atom_id res chain seq x y z
N MET A 1 16.51 109.23 38.28
CA MET A 1 16.03 108.72 36.98
C MET A 1 16.79 107.47 36.52
N LEU A 2 18.13 107.49 36.43
CA LEU A 2 18.97 106.34 36.02
C LEU A 2 18.77 105.05 36.85
N LYS A 3 18.76 105.15 38.19
CA LYS A 3 18.53 103.98 39.07
C LYS A 3 17.19 103.27 38.82
N LEU A 4 16.14 104.03 38.49
CA LEU A 4 14.81 103.49 38.19
C LEU A 4 14.85 102.71 36.86
N LYS A 5 15.51 103.27 35.84
CA LYS A 5 15.68 102.65 34.52
C LYS A 5 16.48 101.34 34.56
N ILE A 6 17.52 101.30 35.41
CA ILE A 6 18.32 100.08 35.64
C ILE A 6 17.48 99.00 36.34
N SER A 7 16.63 99.38 37.28
CA SER A 7 15.70 98.46 37.95
C SER A 7 14.64 97.90 36.98
N GLU A 8 14.07 98.76 36.12
CA GLU A 8 13.15 98.35 35.04
C GLU A 8 13.81 97.39 34.04
N LEU A 9 15.03 97.69 33.59
CA LEU A 9 15.76 96.82 32.67
C LEU A 9 16.16 95.49 33.32
N SER A 10 16.59 95.50 34.59
CA SER A 10 16.92 94.26 35.31
C SER A 10 15.68 93.38 35.50
N THR A 11 14.54 93.96 35.86
CA THR A 11 13.27 93.21 35.97
C THR A 11 12.82 92.67 34.63
N LEU A 12 12.99 93.42 33.53
CA LEU A 12 12.67 92.96 32.18
C LEU A 12 13.58 91.80 31.72
N ILE A 13 14.89 91.88 32.01
CA ILE A 13 15.85 90.80 31.75
C ILE A 13 15.48 89.55 32.53
N GLN A 14 15.18 89.69 33.82
CA GLN A 14 14.78 88.57 34.68
C GLN A 14 13.47 87.92 34.21
N MET A 15 12.49 88.72 33.79
CA MET A 15 11.26 88.22 33.16
C MET A 15 11.55 87.49 31.85
N ASN A 16 12.43 88.02 31.01
CA ASN A 16 12.82 87.37 29.77
C ASN A 16 13.55 86.05 30.04
N GLU A 17 14.52 86.00 30.95
CA GLU A 17 15.23 84.78 31.34
C GLU A 17 14.27 83.71 31.87
N MET A 18 13.32 84.08 32.73
CA MET A 18 12.28 83.15 33.19
C MET A 18 11.38 82.68 32.04
N SER A 19 11.03 83.55 31.10
CA SER A 19 10.21 83.17 29.93
C SER A 19 10.97 82.23 28.98
N PHE A 20 12.27 82.45 28.76
CA PHE A 20 13.13 81.59 27.97
C PHE A 20 13.35 80.25 28.64
N GLY A 21 13.59 80.21 29.95
CA GLY A 21 13.73 78.97 30.71
C GLY A 21 12.47 78.11 30.66
N ARG A 22 11.28 78.72 30.77
CA ARG A 22 10.00 78.00 30.60
C ARG A 22 9.82 77.47 29.18
N ARG A 23 10.14 78.27 28.15
CA ARG A 23 10.05 77.85 26.76
C ARG A 23 11.02 76.72 26.44
N LEU A 24 12.27 76.81 26.92
CA LEU A 24 13.29 75.79 26.75
C LEU A 24 12.85 74.47 27.39
N GLY A 25 12.40 74.50 28.65
CA GLY A 25 11.90 73.31 29.34
C GLY A 25 10.68 72.68 28.67
N ALA A 26 9.77 73.49 28.11
CA ALA A 26 8.64 72.98 27.32
C ALA A 26 9.13 72.28 26.03
N THR A 27 10.09 72.88 25.31
CA THR A 27 10.66 72.25 24.10
C THR A 27 11.46 70.99 24.40
N GLU A 28 12.20 70.95 25.51
CA GLU A 28 12.93 69.75 25.95
C GLU A 28 11.96 68.62 26.34
N TYR A 29 10.87 68.97 27.00
CA TYR A 29 9.81 68.01 27.35
C TYR A 29 9.12 67.44 26.11
N GLU A 30 8.77 68.29 25.13
CA GLU A 30 8.19 67.85 23.85
C GLU A 30 9.18 66.99 23.05
N LEU A 31 10.47 67.35 23.03
CA LEU A 31 11.51 66.56 22.40
C LEU A 31 11.62 65.17 23.03
N GLU A 32 11.59 65.09 24.37
CA GLU A 32 11.69 63.82 25.08
C GLU A 32 10.43 62.95 24.88
N GLN A 33 9.24 63.56 24.83
CA GLN A 33 8.02 62.85 24.43
C GLN A 33 8.12 62.31 22.99
N CYS A 34 8.61 63.12 22.04
CA CYS A 34 8.80 62.70 20.66
C CYS A 34 9.81 61.55 20.53
N LYS A 35 10.92 61.61 21.27
CA LYS A 35 11.90 60.50 21.31
C LYS A 35 11.26 59.22 21.82
N LYS A 36 10.53 59.31 22.94
CA LYS A 36 9.86 58.15 23.53
C LYS A 36 8.81 57.56 22.58
N ALA A 37 7.99 58.40 21.93
CA ALA A 37 7.04 57.95 20.93
C ALA A 37 7.74 57.28 19.73
N ASN A 38 8.89 57.79 19.30
CA ASN A 38 9.66 57.20 18.21
C ASN A 38 10.30 55.86 18.60
N GLU A 39 10.81 55.72 19.83
CA GLU A 39 11.29 54.45 20.39
C GLU A 39 10.16 53.41 20.47
N ASP A 40 8.97 53.80 20.93
CA ASP A 40 7.80 52.93 20.97
C ASP A 40 7.43 52.45 19.56
N VAL A 41 7.40 53.33 18.56
CA VAL A 41 7.13 52.97 17.16
C VAL A 41 8.21 52.05 16.59
N LEU A 42 9.49 52.32 16.85
CA LEU A 42 10.60 51.47 16.41
C LEU A 42 10.53 50.09 17.05
N SER A 43 10.16 49.99 18.32
CA SER A 43 10.00 48.71 19.01
C SER A 43 8.85 47.90 18.40
N GLN A 44 7.70 48.54 18.13
CA GLN A 44 6.56 47.91 17.46
C GLN A 44 6.89 47.45 16.04
N GLN A 45 7.59 48.27 15.26
CA GLN A 45 8.03 47.90 13.91
C GLN A 45 9.01 46.73 13.94
N THR A 46 9.94 46.72 14.91
CA THR A 46 10.91 45.63 15.08
C THR A 46 10.21 44.30 15.34
N VAL A 47 9.23 44.29 16.26
CA VAL A 47 8.43 43.10 16.55
C VAL A 47 7.66 42.64 15.30
N LYS A 48 7.04 43.58 14.57
CA LYS A 48 6.30 43.27 13.33
C LYS A 48 7.20 42.67 12.23
N ILE A 49 8.43 43.18 12.09
CA ILE A 49 9.40 42.61 11.15
C ILE A 49 9.79 41.20 11.56
N GLN A 50 10.04 40.96 12.85
CA GLN A 50 10.40 39.64 13.36
C GLN A 50 9.27 38.62 13.18
N THR A 51 8.01 39.01 13.41
CA THR A 51 6.85 38.12 13.18
C THR A 51 6.70 37.79 11.70
N LEU A 52 6.77 38.78 10.81
CA LEU A 52 6.69 38.55 9.36
C LEU A 52 7.85 37.69 8.84
N GLN A 53 9.05 37.85 9.42
CA GLN A 53 10.22 37.04 9.06
C GLN A 53 10.06 35.58 9.53
N ALA A 54 9.49 35.36 10.71
CA ALA A 54 9.17 34.02 11.21
C ALA A 54 8.08 33.33 10.36
N GLU A 55 7.04 34.07 9.95
CA GLU A 55 5.99 33.58 9.05
C GLU A 55 6.56 33.23 7.67
N SER A 56 7.37 34.11 7.09
CA SER A 56 8.05 33.87 5.81
C SER A 56 8.92 32.61 5.85
N GLN A 57 9.68 32.42 6.94
CA GLN A 57 10.49 31.21 7.14
C GLN A 57 9.62 29.96 7.29
N ALA A 58 8.49 30.05 8.01
CA ALA A 58 7.55 28.93 8.14
C ALA A 58 6.95 28.54 6.79
N CYS A 59 6.58 29.51 5.96
CA CYS A 59 6.10 29.27 4.59
C CYS A 59 7.18 28.65 3.70
N GLN A 60 8.44 29.10 3.80
CA GLN A 60 9.55 28.51 3.05
C GLN A 60 9.78 27.04 3.42
N ASN A 61 9.77 26.72 4.72
CA ASN A 61 9.92 25.34 5.19
C ASN A 61 8.75 24.46 4.69
N HIS A 62 7.52 24.98 4.75
CA HIS A 62 6.36 24.24 4.24
C HIS A 62 6.44 23.99 2.73
N LEU A 63 6.92 24.98 1.96
CA LEU A 63 7.19 24.82 0.53
C LEU A 63 8.28 23.77 0.25
N SER A 64 9.33 23.69 1.07
CA SER A 64 10.34 22.64 0.90
C SER A 64 9.77 21.26 1.19
N ASP A 65 8.93 21.12 2.21
CA ASP A 65 8.29 19.85 2.57
C ASP A 65 7.33 19.38 1.47
N LEU A 66 6.48 20.28 0.94
CA LEU A 66 5.61 19.96 -0.19
C LEU A 66 6.41 19.57 -1.44
N LYS A 67 7.59 20.16 -1.66
CA LYS A 67 8.46 19.81 -2.79
C LYS A 67 9.07 18.42 -2.62
N THR A 68 9.45 18.02 -1.41
CA THR A 68 9.98 16.68 -1.15
C THR A 68 8.87 15.63 -1.28
N GLU A 69 7.66 15.90 -0.75
CA GLU A 69 6.49 15.04 -0.90
C GLU A 69 6.10 14.85 -2.38
N LEU A 70 6.11 15.93 -3.17
CA LEU A 70 5.85 15.88 -4.61
C LEU A 70 6.84 14.95 -5.33
N GLU A 71 8.12 15.04 -4.98
CA GLU A 71 9.17 14.25 -5.62
C GLU A 71 9.06 12.76 -5.22
N GLN A 72 8.71 12.46 -3.97
CA GLN A 72 8.41 11.09 -3.51
C GLN A 72 7.17 10.52 -4.23
N CYS A 73 6.13 11.33 -4.43
CA CYS A 73 4.95 10.91 -5.20
C CYS A 73 5.31 10.58 -6.66
N LYS A 74 6.15 11.39 -7.30
CA LYS A 74 6.63 11.11 -8.67
C LYS A 74 7.39 9.80 -8.76
N GLN A 75 8.32 9.54 -7.83
CA GLN A 75 9.07 8.29 -7.76
C GLN A 75 8.13 7.09 -7.57
N THR A 76 7.12 7.22 -6.71
CA THR A 76 6.11 6.17 -6.49
C THR A 76 5.29 5.89 -7.74
N ILE A 77 4.89 6.92 -8.48
CA ILE A 77 4.17 6.77 -9.75
C ILE A 77 5.04 6.06 -10.78
N GLN A 78 6.32 6.41 -10.87
CA GLN A 78 7.26 5.77 -11.79
C GLN A 78 7.43 4.28 -11.49
N LEU A 79 7.60 3.90 -10.23
CA LEU A 79 7.66 2.49 -9.80
C LEU A 79 6.37 1.72 -10.12
N LYS A 80 5.20 2.37 -9.95
CA LYS A 80 3.91 1.76 -10.32
C LYS A 80 3.80 1.55 -11.83
N GLN A 81 4.28 2.51 -12.64
CA GLN A 81 4.29 2.39 -14.09
C GLN A 81 5.19 1.25 -14.55
N GLU A 82 6.42 1.16 -14.02
CA GLU A 82 7.35 0.05 -14.33
C GLU A 82 6.74 -1.32 -13.99
N LYS A 83 5.98 -1.41 -12.90
CA LYS A 83 5.26 -2.64 -12.52
C LYS A 83 4.12 -2.96 -13.49
N ILE A 84 3.38 -1.95 -13.97
CA ILE A 84 2.34 -2.13 -14.99
C ILE A 84 2.98 -2.66 -16.27
N ASP A 85 4.07 -2.03 -16.74
CA ASP A 85 4.78 -2.45 -17.96
C ASP A 85 5.28 -3.90 -17.85
N GLN A 86 5.80 -4.29 -16.67
CA GLN A 86 6.17 -5.69 -16.40
C GLN A 86 4.97 -6.63 -16.48
N MET A 87 3.83 -6.27 -15.89
CA MET A 87 2.60 -7.07 -15.94
C MET A 87 2.08 -7.21 -17.38
N GLU A 88 2.09 -6.14 -18.17
CA GLU A 88 1.70 -6.15 -19.59
C GLU A 88 2.63 -7.06 -20.42
N MET A 89 3.94 -7.02 -20.15
CA MET A 89 4.90 -7.95 -20.77
C MET A 89 4.60 -9.40 -20.39
N TYR A 90 4.23 -9.71 -19.15
CA TYR A 90 3.84 -11.07 -18.78
C TYR A 90 2.54 -11.52 -19.45
N LEU A 91 1.53 -10.64 -19.48
CA LEU A 91 0.25 -10.93 -20.11
C LEU A 91 0.39 -11.20 -21.60
N SER A 92 1.26 -10.46 -22.31
CA SER A 92 1.51 -10.69 -23.74
C SER A 92 2.20 -12.02 -24.07
N LYS A 93 2.88 -12.65 -23.10
CA LYS A 93 3.52 -13.97 -23.26
C LYS A 93 2.59 -15.13 -22.94
N LEU A 94 1.41 -14.87 -22.37
CA LEU A 94 0.46 -15.94 -22.08
C LEU A 94 -0.16 -16.47 -23.37
N PRO A 95 -0.31 -17.80 -23.52
CA PRO A 95 -1.00 -18.38 -24.66
C PRO A 95 -2.40 -17.79 -24.78
N THR A 96 -2.71 -17.32 -25.98
CA THR A 96 -4.02 -16.76 -26.26
C THR A 96 -5.06 -17.87 -26.42
N LEU A 97 -6.33 -17.51 -26.32
CA LEU A 97 -7.42 -18.44 -26.59
C LEU A 97 -7.31 -19.07 -27.99
N GLU A 98 -6.74 -18.34 -28.95
CA GLU A 98 -6.55 -18.84 -30.30
C GLU A 98 -5.45 -19.90 -30.37
N ASP A 99 -4.35 -19.73 -29.62
CA ASP A 99 -3.30 -20.75 -29.47
C ASP A 99 -3.85 -22.04 -28.85
N TYR A 100 -4.75 -21.92 -27.87
CA TYR A 100 -5.47 -23.06 -27.28
C TYR A 100 -6.39 -23.75 -28.28
N LYS A 101 -7.11 -23.01 -29.13
CA LYS A 101 -7.94 -23.62 -30.18
C LYS A 101 -7.08 -24.32 -31.23
N GLU A 102 -5.96 -23.73 -31.62
CA GLU A 102 -5.05 -24.33 -32.61
C GLU A 102 -4.45 -25.63 -32.08
N THR A 103 -3.99 -25.65 -30.83
CA THR A 103 -3.49 -26.87 -30.18
C THR A 103 -4.59 -27.93 -30.03
N LEU A 104 -5.81 -27.54 -29.67
CA LEU A 104 -6.96 -28.45 -29.63
C LEU A 104 -7.26 -29.06 -31.00
N ASN A 105 -7.27 -28.26 -32.07
CA ASN A 105 -7.49 -28.72 -33.44
C ASN A 105 -6.39 -29.70 -33.89
N LYS A 106 -5.13 -29.41 -33.58
CA LYS A 106 -4.00 -30.34 -33.84
C LYS A 106 -4.19 -31.66 -33.11
N LEU A 107 -4.63 -31.62 -31.85
CA LEU A 107 -4.86 -32.81 -31.04
C LEU A 107 -6.02 -33.65 -31.59
N GLN A 108 -7.12 -33.02 -32.01
CA GLN A 108 -8.23 -33.70 -32.67
C GLN A 108 -7.79 -34.36 -34.00
N LEU A 109 -6.95 -33.69 -34.80
CA LEU A 109 -6.41 -34.25 -36.03
C LEU A 109 -5.58 -35.51 -35.75
N ILE A 110 -4.66 -35.44 -34.77
CA ILE A 110 -3.84 -36.59 -34.35
C ILE A 110 -4.72 -37.73 -33.82
N GLN A 111 -5.74 -37.42 -33.02
CA GLN A 111 -6.67 -38.41 -32.50
C GLN A 111 -7.43 -39.13 -33.63
N ASN A 112 -7.84 -38.41 -34.67
CA ASN A 112 -8.49 -39.00 -35.84
C ASN A 112 -7.53 -39.88 -36.65
N GLN A 113 -6.27 -39.47 -36.79
CA GLN A 113 -5.23 -40.28 -37.43
C GLN A 113 -4.96 -41.58 -36.66
N ASN A 114 -4.89 -41.51 -35.33
CA ASN A 114 -4.72 -42.70 -34.49
C ASN A 114 -5.87 -43.69 -34.66
N LYS A 115 -7.13 -43.23 -34.67
CA LYS A 115 -8.29 -44.09 -34.95
C LYS A 115 -8.19 -44.80 -36.30
N LEU A 116 -7.72 -44.10 -37.34
CA LEU A 116 -7.55 -44.70 -38.67
C LEU A 116 -6.44 -45.76 -38.67
N LEU A 117 -5.33 -45.49 -37.98
CA LEU A 117 -4.23 -46.44 -37.83
C LEU A 117 -4.67 -47.70 -37.06
N GLU A 118 -5.41 -47.54 -35.96
CA GLU A 118 -6.01 -48.66 -35.22
C GLU A 118 -6.89 -49.55 -36.11
N GLN A 119 -7.73 -48.94 -36.96
CA GLN A 119 -8.55 -49.68 -37.91
C GLN A 119 -7.70 -50.44 -38.94
N ARG A 120 -6.60 -49.86 -39.44
CA ARG A 120 -5.69 -50.54 -40.36
C ARG A 120 -4.98 -51.70 -39.68
N VAL A 121 -4.47 -51.49 -38.46
CA VAL A 121 -3.83 -52.55 -37.66
C VAL A 121 -4.79 -53.71 -37.45
N LYS A 122 -6.04 -53.43 -37.10
CA LYS A 122 -7.07 -54.47 -36.97
C LYS A 122 -7.25 -55.26 -38.27
N LYS A 123 -7.41 -54.57 -39.41
CA LYS A 123 -7.53 -55.24 -40.72
C LYS A 123 -6.32 -56.11 -41.07
N TYR A 124 -5.11 -55.65 -40.76
CA TYR A 124 -3.89 -56.44 -41.02
C TYR A 124 -3.79 -57.65 -40.09
N LYS A 125 -4.25 -57.51 -38.84
CA LYS A 125 -4.34 -58.62 -37.90
C LYS A 125 -5.33 -59.69 -38.39
N ASP A 126 -6.53 -59.28 -38.82
CA ASP A 126 -7.54 -60.22 -39.36
C ASP A 126 -7.00 -60.96 -40.60
N LYS A 127 -6.24 -60.28 -41.47
CA LYS A 127 -5.58 -60.90 -42.63
C LYS A 127 -4.46 -61.87 -42.24
N LEU A 128 -3.71 -61.54 -41.19
CA LEU A 128 -2.64 -62.40 -40.70
C LEU A 128 -3.24 -63.70 -40.13
N ASP A 129 -4.31 -63.59 -39.34
CA ASP A 129 -5.02 -64.74 -38.77
C ASP A 129 -5.60 -65.67 -39.87
N ASP A 130 -6.10 -65.09 -40.98
CA ASP A 130 -6.55 -65.84 -42.16
C ASP A 130 -5.39 -66.56 -42.87
N CYS A 131 -4.27 -65.87 -43.12
CA CYS A 131 -3.07 -66.47 -43.69
C CYS A 131 -2.52 -67.61 -42.81
N ASP A 132 -2.48 -67.43 -41.48
CA ASP A 132 -2.04 -68.46 -40.54
C ASP A 132 -2.96 -69.67 -40.59
N SER A 133 -4.28 -69.44 -40.67
CA SER A 133 -5.26 -70.52 -40.84
C SER A 133 -5.01 -71.33 -42.12
N GLN A 134 -4.82 -70.65 -43.26
CA GLN A 134 -4.49 -71.29 -44.54
C GLN A 134 -3.16 -72.07 -44.47
N LEU A 135 -2.15 -71.51 -43.81
CA LEU A 135 -0.85 -72.16 -43.65
C LEU A 135 -0.96 -73.42 -42.77
N THR A 136 -1.79 -73.40 -41.73
CA THR A 136 -2.05 -74.61 -40.92
C THR A 136 -2.79 -75.70 -41.71
N GLU A 137 -3.73 -75.33 -42.58
CA GLU A 137 -4.43 -76.26 -43.48
C GLU A 137 -3.46 -76.91 -44.48
N ALA A 138 -2.65 -76.10 -45.18
CA ALA A 138 -1.65 -76.59 -46.12
C ALA A 138 -0.62 -77.51 -45.44
N ASN A 139 -0.22 -77.19 -44.20
CA ASN A 139 0.66 -78.07 -43.42
C ASN A 139 0.02 -79.43 -43.12
N LYS A 140 -1.29 -79.48 -42.82
CA LYS A 140 -2.00 -80.76 -42.64
C LYS A 140 -2.02 -81.57 -43.92
N GLU A 141 -2.28 -80.93 -45.07
CA GLU A 141 -2.24 -81.60 -46.38
C GLU A 141 -0.85 -82.18 -46.69
N ILE A 142 0.22 -81.43 -46.41
CA ILE A 142 1.60 -81.92 -46.57
C ILE A 142 1.85 -83.13 -45.67
N GLN A 143 1.38 -83.12 -44.42
CA GLN A 143 1.53 -84.28 -43.52
C GLN A 143 0.77 -85.50 -44.03
N HIS A 144 -0.45 -85.33 -44.55
CA HIS A 144 -1.19 -86.41 -45.19
C HIS A 144 -0.47 -86.96 -46.44
N SER A 145 0.12 -86.09 -47.25
CA SER A 145 0.92 -86.50 -48.42
C SER A 145 2.16 -87.30 -48.00
N LYS A 146 2.89 -86.84 -46.98
CA LYS A 146 4.05 -87.55 -46.42
C LYS A 146 3.70 -88.93 -45.86
N GLU A 147 2.57 -89.04 -45.17
CA GLU A 147 2.11 -90.34 -44.66
C GLU A 147 1.74 -91.28 -45.80
N ARG A 148 1.07 -90.76 -46.85
CA ARG A 148 0.78 -91.55 -48.06
C ARG A 148 2.06 -92.00 -48.75
N GLU A 149 3.05 -91.13 -48.88
CA GLU A 149 4.37 -91.44 -49.44
C GLU A 149 5.07 -92.53 -48.61
N ARG A 150 5.03 -92.44 -47.28
CA ARG A 150 5.56 -93.47 -46.37
C ARG A 150 4.87 -94.82 -46.58
N ILE A 151 3.54 -94.85 -46.69
CA ILE A 151 2.79 -96.09 -46.96
C ILE A 151 3.19 -96.68 -48.31
N LEU A 152 3.29 -95.86 -49.37
CA LEU A 152 3.72 -96.30 -50.69
C LEU A 152 5.16 -96.83 -50.68
N GLN A 153 6.06 -96.18 -49.93
CA GLN A 153 7.42 -96.66 -49.75
C GLN A 153 7.46 -98.02 -49.05
N MET A 154 6.69 -98.21 -47.97
CA MET A 154 6.57 -99.52 -47.32
C MET A 154 6.02 -100.59 -48.27
N GLN A 155 5.06 -100.26 -49.13
CA GLN A 155 4.54 -101.19 -50.14
C GLN A 155 5.60 -101.54 -51.19
N LEU A 156 6.40 -100.56 -51.63
CA LEU A 156 7.51 -100.76 -52.55
C LEU A 156 8.58 -101.66 -51.93
N ASP A 157 8.98 -101.38 -50.69
CA ASP A 157 9.98 -102.18 -49.97
C ASP A 157 9.50 -103.63 -49.78
N ALA A 158 8.22 -103.84 -49.43
CA ALA A 158 7.64 -105.18 -49.34
C ALA A 158 7.57 -105.90 -50.72
N ALA A 159 7.36 -105.17 -51.81
CA ALA A 159 7.43 -105.74 -53.16
C ALA A 159 8.85 -106.10 -53.56
N ILE A 160 9.83 -105.28 -53.17
CA ILE A 160 11.27 -105.55 -53.33
C ILE A 160 11.67 -106.79 -52.52
N GLU A 161 11.23 -106.93 -51.27
CA GLU A 161 11.48 -108.14 -50.46
C GLU A 161 10.90 -109.40 -51.11
N ARG A 162 9.69 -109.37 -51.66
CA ARG A 162 9.14 -110.49 -52.46
C ARG A 162 9.94 -110.80 -53.72
N LEU A 163 10.59 -109.80 -54.32
CA LEU A 163 11.51 -109.99 -55.45
C LEU A 163 12.85 -110.59 -54.98
N TYR A 164 13.27 -110.36 -53.74
CA TYR A 164 14.45 -110.98 -53.12
C TYR A 164 14.17 -112.40 -52.61
N GLU A 165 12.98 -112.70 -52.08
CA GLU A 165 12.55 -114.07 -51.74
C GLU A 165 12.39 -114.97 -52.98
N ASN A 166 12.11 -114.37 -54.16
CA ASN A 166 12.13 -115.05 -55.46
C ASN A 166 13.52 -115.09 -56.13
N LYS A 167 14.58 -114.72 -55.41
CA LYS A 167 15.98 -114.75 -55.87
C LYS A 167 16.84 -115.78 -55.12
N ASP A 168 16.25 -116.87 -54.63
CA ASP A 168 16.98 -118.10 -54.26
C ASP A 168 17.45 -118.89 -55.50
N ASP A 169 18.08 -118.18 -56.44
CA ASP A 169 19.04 -118.72 -57.38
C ASP A 169 19.88 -117.58 -57.96
N LYS A 170 20.89 -117.15 -57.18
CA LYS A 170 22.26 -116.84 -57.66
C LYS A 170 23.11 -116.23 -56.57
N SER A 171 23.85 -117.12 -55.93
CA SER A 171 25.28 -117.05 -55.62
C SER A 171 26.03 -115.71 -55.76
N ASN A 172 26.75 -115.42 -54.67
CA ASN A 172 28.09 -114.84 -54.60
C ASN A 172 28.26 -113.36 -54.97
N LEU A 173 28.92 -112.61 -54.06
CA LEU A 173 30.20 -111.90 -54.29
C LEU A 173 30.51 -111.08 -53.01
N LYS A 174 31.43 -111.58 -52.17
CA LYS A 174 32.86 -111.22 -52.12
C LYS A 174 33.12 -109.83 -51.52
N GLY A 175 33.85 -109.86 -50.40
CA GLY A 175 34.31 -108.69 -49.65
C GLY A 175 34.95 -107.61 -50.52
N VAL A 176 34.57 -106.37 -50.21
CA VAL A 176 35.07 -105.15 -50.83
C VAL A 176 36.58 -105.05 -50.56
N ARG A 177 37.38 -105.38 -51.56
CA ARG A 177 38.70 -104.76 -51.71
C ARG A 177 38.46 -103.30 -52.06
N VAL A 178 39.14 -102.41 -51.35
CA VAL A 178 39.20 -100.98 -51.65
C VAL A 178 39.69 -100.81 -53.08
N THR A 179 38.75 -100.52 -53.98
CA THR A 179 39.00 -100.18 -55.38
C THR A 179 39.33 -98.68 -55.44
N PRO A 180 40.22 -98.21 -56.33
CA PRO A 180 40.56 -96.79 -56.49
C PRO A 180 39.34 -95.85 -56.58
N MET A 181 38.22 -96.33 -57.16
CA MET A 181 36.94 -95.60 -57.20
C MET A 181 36.38 -95.27 -55.81
N PHE A 182 36.47 -96.16 -54.82
CA PHE A 182 35.99 -95.88 -53.46
C PHE A 182 36.82 -94.79 -52.77
N VAL A 183 38.12 -94.74 -53.08
CA VAL A 183 39.02 -93.68 -52.60
C VAL A 183 38.72 -92.35 -53.29
N GLU A 184 38.33 -92.37 -54.56
CA GLU A 184 37.87 -91.19 -55.30
C GLU A 184 36.52 -90.68 -54.79
N ASP A 185 35.57 -91.56 -54.48
CA ASP A 185 34.29 -91.20 -53.86
C ASP A 185 34.50 -90.55 -52.48
N LEU A 186 35.37 -91.12 -51.64
CA LEU A 186 35.72 -90.52 -50.34
C LEU A 186 36.39 -89.15 -50.49
N LYS A 187 37.25 -88.97 -51.52
CA LYS A 187 37.87 -87.67 -51.81
C LYS A 187 36.83 -86.64 -52.24
N PHE A 188 35.90 -87.03 -53.12
CA PHE A 188 34.82 -86.16 -53.55
C PHE A 188 33.92 -85.75 -52.39
N GLU A 189 33.61 -86.70 -51.50
CA GLU A 189 32.79 -86.44 -50.32
C GLU A 189 33.51 -85.57 -49.29
N LEU A 190 34.82 -85.78 -49.08
CA LEU A 190 35.66 -84.92 -48.23
C LEU A 190 35.76 -83.49 -48.78
N GLU A 191 35.85 -83.34 -50.10
CA GLU A 191 35.85 -82.01 -50.75
C GLU A 191 34.48 -81.33 -50.63
N ARG A 192 33.38 -82.08 -50.76
CA ARG A 192 32.03 -81.59 -50.50
C ARG A 192 31.88 -81.09 -49.06
N TYR A 193 32.41 -81.82 -48.08
CA TYR A 193 32.40 -81.40 -46.67
C TYR A 193 33.26 -80.17 -46.42
N ARG A 194 34.43 -80.06 -47.05
CA ARG A 194 35.26 -78.84 -46.95
C ARG A 194 34.54 -77.62 -47.49
N LEU A 195 33.90 -77.74 -48.65
CA LEU A 195 33.12 -76.65 -49.24
C LEU A 195 31.96 -76.25 -48.34
N ALA A 196 31.21 -77.22 -47.80
CA ALA A 196 30.11 -76.96 -46.87
C ALA A 196 30.61 -76.30 -45.58
N PHE A 197 31.72 -76.77 -45.02
CA PHE A 197 32.36 -76.19 -43.84
C PHE A 197 32.76 -74.73 -44.09
N GLU A 198 33.41 -74.44 -45.22
CA GLU A 198 33.83 -73.09 -45.54
C GLU A 198 32.65 -72.14 -45.79
N GLN A 199 31.56 -72.62 -46.39
CA GLN A 199 30.31 -71.88 -46.50
C GLN A 199 29.71 -71.57 -45.13
N THR A 200 29.62 -72.56 -44.23
CA THR A 200 29.11 -72.34 -42.88
C THR A 200 29.99 -71.41 -42.06
N ARG A 201 31.32 -71.46 -42.21
CA ARG A 201 32.26 -70.53 -41.56
C ARG A 201 31.99 -69.10 -42.00
N LYS A 202 31.85 -68.84 -43.31
CA LYS A 202 31.53 -67.49 -43.82
C LYS A 202 30.18 -66.98 -43.33
N LEU A 203 29.19 -67.86 -43.22
CA LEU A 203 27.87 -67.49 -42.68
C LEU A 203 27.97 -67.12 -41.20
N LEU A 204 28.71 -67.91 -40.41
CA LEU A 204 28.97 -67.61 -39.00
C LEU A 204 29.73 -66.29 -38.82
N GLU A 205 30.80 -66.05 -39.57
CA GLU A 205 31.53 -64.77 -39.56
C GLU A 205 30.60 -63.60 -39.91
N ALA A 206 29.74 -63.75 -40.92
CA ALA A 206 28.77 -62.72 -41.31
C ALA A 206 27.67 -62.49 -40.24
N GLU A 207 27.25 -63.52 -39.51
CA GLU A 207 26.32 -63.38 -38.39
C GLU A 207 26.99 -62.72 -37.18
N THR A 208 28.23 -63.08 -36.86
CA THR A 208 29.01 -62.43 -35.79
C THR A 208 29.21 -60.94 -36.07
N CYS A 209 29.60 -60.58 -37.30
CA CYS A 209 29.71 -59.17 -37.70
C CYS A 209 28.37 -58.43 -37.59
N ARG A 210 27.25 -59.07 -37.94
CA ARG A 210 25.91 -58.49 -37.77
C ARG A 210 25.53 -58.30 -36.31
N ALA A 211 25.86 -59.26 -35.44
CA ALA A 211 25.63 -59.17 -34.00
C ALA A 211 26.43 -58.03 -33.36
N GLU A 212 27.72 -57.89 -33.70
CA GLU A 212 28.57 -56.79 -33.23
C GLU A 212 28.06 -55.42 -33.71
N ALA A 213 27.62 -55.33 -34.97
CA ALA A 213 27.01 -54.10 -35.50
C ALA A 213 25.69 -53.75 -34.79
N ALA A 214 24.87 -54.75 -34.45
CA ALA A 214 23.64 -54.53 -33.68
C ALA A 214 23.94 -54.10 -32.23
N GLU A 215 24.93 -54.70 -31.58
CA GLU A 215 25.33 -54.34 -30.22
C GLU A 215 25.90 -52.92 -30.15
N THR A 216 26.74 -52.53 -31.10
CA THR A 216 27.29 -51.17 -31.17
C THR A 216 26.20 -50.13 -31.39
N ARG A 217 25.22 -50.42 -32.25
CA ARG A 217 24.04 -49.56 -32.44
C ARG A 217 23.21 -49.45 -31.17
N GLN A 218 22.92 -50.56 -30.50
CA GLN A 218 22.17 -50.56 -29.24
C GLN A 218 22.88 -49.74 -28.15
N LYS A 219 24.21 -49.87 -28.03
CA LYS A 219 25.01 -49.07 -27.09
C LYS A 219 24.94 -47.58 -27.41
N LEU A 220 24.89 -47.21 -28.68
CA LEU A 220 24.79 -45.80 -29.10
C LEU A 220 23.40 -45.23 -28.78
N GLU A 221 22.33 -45.94 -29.15
CA GLU A 221 20.95 -45.57 -28.81
C GLU A 221 20.78 -45.44 -27.28
N GLN A 222 21.34 -46.37 -26.51
CA GLN A 222 21.29 -46.31 -25.04
C GLN A 222 22.01 -45.08 -24.47
N ARG A 223 23.14 -44.66 -25.05
CA ARG A 223 23.83 -43.42 -24.64
C ARG A 223 22.98 -42.19 -24.95
N GLU A 224 22.41 -42.11 -26.14
CA GLU A 224 21.54 -40.99 -26.54
C GLU A 224 20.33 -40.87 -25.60
N PHE A 225 19.68 -41.99 -25.27
CA PHE A 225 18.58 -42.01 -24.30
C PHE A 225 19.03 -41.57 -22.89
N ASN A 226 20.20 -42.00 -22.44
CA ASN A 226 20.72 -41.60 -21.13
C ASN A 226 21.09 -40.12 -21.08
N GLU A 227 21.69 -39.57 -22.14
CA GLU A 227 21.96 -38.13 -22.24
C GLU A 227 20.67 -37.32 -22.26
N TYR A 228 19.67 -37.75 -23.02
CA TYR A 228 18.37 -37.10 -23.05
C TYR A 228 17.71 -37.12 -21.66
N ARG A 229 17.72 -38.27 -20.99
CA ARG A 229 17.21 -38.41 -19.61
C ARG A 229 17.93 -37.46 -18.64
N ALA A 230 19.26 -37.36 -18.72
CA ALA A 230 20.03 -36.47 -17.85
C ALA A 230 19.69 -34.99 -18.08
N ARG A 231 19.44 -34.58 -19.34
CA ARG A 231 19.01 -33.20 -19.66
C ARG A 231 17.62 -32.90 -19.07
N GLU A 232 16.67 -33.81 -19.27
CA GLU A 232 15.31 -33.69 -18.71
C GLU A 232 15.32 -33.67 -17.17
N GLU A 233 16.11 -34.55 -16.53
CA GLU A 233 16.25 -34.58 -15.07
C GLU A 233 16.84 -33.26 -14.52
N ALA A 234 17.82 -32.68 -15.22
CA ALA A 234 18.37 -31.38 -14.86
C ALA A 234 17.33 -30.25 -14.99
N GLU A 235 16.54 -30.25 -16.08
CA GLU A 235 15.48 -29.28 -16.29
C GLU A 235 14.38 -29.38 -15.23
N VAL A 236 13.90 -30.59 -14.95
CA VAL A 236 12.92 -30.85 -13.88
C VAL A 236 13.44 -30.39 -12.52
N THR A 237 14.73 -30.60 -12.25
CA THR A 237 15.35 -30.15 -11.00
C THR A 237 15.40 -28.61 -10.92
N GLY A 238 15.73 -27.94 -12.02
CA GLY A 238 15.67 -26.48 -12.13
C GLY A 238 14.26 -25.92 -11.92
N LEU A 239 13.26 -26.54 -12.55
CA LEU A 239 11.85 -26.18 -12.38
C LEU A 239 11.38 -26.39 -10.93
N LYS A 240 11.76 -27.49 -10.29
CA LYS A 240 11.46 -27.74 -8.86
C LYS A 240 12.05 -26.66 -7.94
N ALA A 241 13.30 -26.26 -8.19
CA ALA A 241 13.96 -25.21 -7.41
C ALA A 241 13.26 -23.85 -7.59
N SER A 242 12.95 -23.47 -8.83
CA SER A 242 12.20 -22.25 -9.14
C SER A 242 10.81 -22.24 -8.50
N LEU A 243 10.10 -23.36 -8.55
CA LEU A 243 8.78 -23.52 -7.95
C LEU A 243 8.84 -23.43 -6.41
N SER A 244 9.89 -23.99 -5.79
CA SER A 244 10.14 -23.85 -4.35
C SER A 244 10.39 -22.39 -3.95
N ALA A 245 11.21 -21.66 -4.73
CA ALA A 245 11.47 -20.24 -4.49
C ALA A 245 10.19 -19.40 -4.60
N ARG A 246 9.38 -19.63 -5.65
CA ARG A 246 8.08 -18.96 -5.82
C ARG A 246 7.10 -19.27 -4.69
N ARG A 247 7.07 -20.51 -4.18
CA ARG A 247 6.25 -20.85 -3.00
C ARG A 247 6.68 -20.10 -1.75
N ALA A 248 8.00 -19.91 -1.54
CA ALA A 248 8.51 -19.14 -0.41
C ALA A 248 8.13 -17.65 -0.52
N GLU A 249 8.25 -17.06 -1.70
CA GLU A 249 7.84 -15.67 -1.99
C GLU A 249 6.34 -15.48 -1.74
N ILE A 250 5.49 -16.40 -2.23
CA ILE A 250 4.03 -16.36 -1.98
C ILE A 250 3.73 -16.42 -0.49
N LYS A 251 4.47 -17.24 0.27
CA LYS A 251 4.29 -17.32 1.72
C LYS A 251 4.63 -15.99 2.40
N GLN A 252 5.77 -15.38 2.06
CA GLN A 252 6.17 -14.08 2.59
C GLN A 252 5.14 -12.99 2.27
N LEU A 253 4.63 -12.95 1.03
CA LEU A 253 3.58 -12.01 0.65
C LEU A 253 2.29 -12.21 1.42
N LYS A 254 1.92 -13.47 1.70
CA LYS A 254 0.73 -13.79 2.50
C LYS A 254 0.90 -13.34 3.95
N ASP A 255 2.07 -13.54 4.54
CA ASP A 255 2.40 -13.11 5.89
C ASP A 255 2.34 -11.58 5.98
N TYR A 256 2.96 -10.87 5.03
CA TYR A 256 2.89 -9.40 4.94
C TYR A 256 1.45 -8.89 4.76
N LEU A 257 0.65 -9.53 3.91
CA LEU A 257 -0.76 -9.16 3.73
C LEU A 257 -1.55 -9.31 5.03
N SER A 258 -1.25 -10.35 5.83
CA SER A 258 -1.91 -10.56 7.12
C SER A 258 -1.56 -9.47 8.13
N GLU A 259 -0.30 -9.02 8.16
CA GLU A 259 0.16 -7.92 9.02
C GLU A 259 -0.52 -6.60 8.64
N VAL A 260 -0.53 -6.24 7.36
CA VAL A 260 -1.22 -5.02 6.87
C VAL A 260 -2.73 -5.08 7.15
N THR A 261 -3.33 -6.27 7.10
CA THR A 261 -4.76 -6.43 7.40
C THR A 261 -5.03 -6.19 8.89
N LEU A 262 -4.17 -6.67 9.79
CA LEU A 262 -4.24 -6.41 11.22
C LEU A 262 -4.05 -4.92 11.51
N GLU A 263 -3.02 -4.29 10.93
CA GLU A 263 -2.80 -2.85 11.10
C GLU A 263 -4.00 -2.02 10.64
N LYS A 264 -4.60 -2.37 9.50
CA LYS A 264 -5.82 -1.72 9.01
C LYS A 264 -6.98 -1.87 9.99
N GLN A 265 -7.14 -3.05 10.59
CA GLN A 265 -8.19 -3.29 11.58
C GLN A 265 -7.97 -2.45 12.85
N ASP A 266 -6.73 -2.36 13.34
CA ASP A 266 -6.36 -1.52 14.47
C ASP A 266 -6.60 -0.04 14.18
N PHE A 267 -6.22 0.45 12.99
CA PHE A 267 -6.48 1.82 12.58
C PHE A 267 -7.98 2.14 12.51
N LEU A 268 -8.81 1.21 12.01
CA LEU A 268 -10.25 1.37 11.99
C LEU A 268 -10.86 1.41 13.40
N SER A 269 -10.37 0.57 14.32
CA SER A 269 -10.80 0.60 15.73
C SER A 269 -10.46 1.94 16.37
N ASN A 270 -9.23 2.40 16.20
CA ASN A 270 -8.76 3.69 16.72
C ASN A 270 -9.57 4.87 16.15
N LEU A 271 -9.90 4.84 14.85
CA LEU A 271 -10.70 5.88 14.21
C LEU A 271 -12.13 5.89 14.76
N PHE A 272 -12.72 4.72 15.00
CA PHE A 272 -14.06 4.61 15.57
C PHE A 272 -14.10 5.10 17.02
N GLU A 273 -13.10 4.75 17.84
CA GLU A 273 -12.94 5.27 19.19
C GLU A 273 -12.78 6.79 19.22
N ALA A 274 -11.92 7.35 18.37
CA ALA A 274 -11.73 8.79 18.24
C ALA A 274 -13.00 9.51 17.77
N HIS A 275 -13.76 8.91 16.84
CA HIS A 275 -15.03 9.47 16.40
C HIS A 275 -16.07 9.51 17.53
N ASN A 276 -16.24 8.42 18.27
CA ASN A 276 -17.17 8.36 19.41
C ASN A 276 -16.76 9.35 20.51
N ALA A 277 -15.46 9.44 20.80
CA ALA A 277 -14.90 10.43 21.70
C ALA A 277 -15.26 11.88 21.30
N LEU A 278 -15.08 12.22 20.03
CA LEU A 278 -15.38 13.55 19.51
C LEU A 278 -16.88 13.84 19.55
N MET A 279 -17.72 12.85 19.21
CA MET A 279 -19.17 12.96 19.35
C MET A 279 -19.60 13.19 20.81
N ASN A 280 -18.95 12.51 21.77
CA ASN A 280 -19.20 12.74 23.19
C ASN A 280 -18.81 14.16 23.60
N ILE A 281 -17.63 14.67 23.20
CA ILE A 281 -17.23 16.06 23.47
C ILE A 281 -18.23 17.05 22.85
N LEU A 282 -18.63 16.85 21.60
CA LEU A 282 -19.63 17.68 20.94
C LEU A 282 -20.97 17.68 21.68
N SER A 283 -21.39 16.53 22.22
CA SER A 283 -22.61 16.42 23.01
C SER A 283 -22.53 17.21 24.32
N ILE A 284 -21.38 17.14 25.00
CA ILE A 284 -21.11 17.91 26.22
C ILE A 284 -21.09 19.41 25.90
N TRP A 285 -20.47 19.81 24.79
CA TRP A 285 -20.38 21.22 24.40
C TRP A 285 -21.73 21.80 23.99
N LYS A 286 -22.57 20.99 23.32
CA LYS A 286 -23.94 21.36 22.95
C LYS A 286 -24.91 21.35 24.14
N SER A 287 -24.56 20.72 25.26
CA SER A 287 -25.40 20.69 26.45
C SER A 287 -25.68 22.09 27.00
N THR A 288 -26.73 22.23 27.80
CA THR A 288 -27.07 23.48 28.48
C THR A 288 -25.92 24.02 29.32
N ASN A 289 -25.22 23.15 30.05
CA ASN A 289 -24.02 23.51 30.81
C ASN A 289 -22.87 23.97 29.90
N GLY A 290 -22.63 23.28 28.78
CA GLY A 290 -21.61 23.65 27.81
C GLY A 290 -21.83 25.05 27.21
N GLN A 291 -23.07 25.32 26.80
CA GLN A 291 -23.47 26.64 26.29
C GLN A 291 -23.36 27.73 27.37
N LEU A 292 -23.73 27.44 28.62
CA LEU A 292 -23.58 28.37 29.74
C LEU A 292 -22.11 28.68 30.03
N CYS A 293 -21.24 27.66 30.03
CA CYS A 293 -19.80 27.84 30.19
C CYS A 293 -19.21 28.70 29.07
N GLN A 294 -19.64 28.50 27.81
CA GLN A 294 -19.22 29.35 26.70
C GLN A 294 -19.67 30.80 26.90
N ARG A 295 -20.93 31.03 27.28
CA ARG A 295 -21.44 32.38 27.58
C ARG A 295 -20.67 33.03 28.72
N LEU A 296 -20.42 32.30 29.81
CA LEU A 296 -19.63 32.77 30.95
C LEU A 296 -18.24 33.21 30.51
N PHE A 297 -17.56 32.41 29.69
CA PHE A 297 -16.23 32.74 29.19
C PHE A 297 -16.24 34.07 28.41
N VAL A 298 -17.19 34.26 27.49
CA VAL A 298 -17.36 35.52 26.74
C VAL A 298 -17.59 36.70 27.69
N TYR A 299 -18.51 36.57 28.65
CA TYR A 299 -18.79 37.62 29.63
C TYR A 299 -17.61 37.94 30.54
N ILE A 300 -16.82 36.94 30.95
CA ILE A 300 -15.59 37.15 31.73
C ILE A 300 -14.59 37.95 30.90
N GLN A 301 -14.34 37.54 29.66
CA GLN A 301 -13.40 38.21 28.77
C GLN A 301 -13.78 39.68 28.56
N GLU A 302 -15.04 39.96 28.23
CA GLU A 302 -15.52 41.33 28.03
C GLU A 302 -15.44 42.19 29.30
N ASN A 303 -15.77 41.62 30.46
CA ASN A 303 -15.65 42.32 31.74
C ASN A 303 -14.19 42.63 32.07
N VAL A 304 -13.27 41.69 31.82
CA VAL A 304 -11.83 41.90 32.00
C VAL A 304 -11.32 43.01 31.07
N ASP A 305 -11.71 42.99 29.80
CA ASP A 305 -11.34 44.04 28.84
C ASP A 305 -11.87 45.42 29.27
N GLU A 306 -13.08 45.48 29.80
CA GLU A 306 -13.65 46.73 30.35
C GLU A 306 -12.91 47.21 31.59
N ILE A 307 -12.58 46.32 32.52
CA ILE A 307 -11.79 46.65 33.71
C ILE A 307 -10.43 47.20 33.29
N ILE A 308 -9.78 46.57 32.32
CA ILE A 308 -8.48 47.03 31.78
C ILE A 308 -8.64 48.44 31.18
N ARG A 309 -9.67 48.69 30.38
CA ARG A 309 -9.94 50.02 29.79
C ARG A 309 -10.20 51.08 30.86
N LEU A 310 -11.11 50.81 31.80
CA LEU A 310 -11.42 51.74 32.88
C LEU A 310 -10.22 52.01 33.79
N SER A 311 -9.42 50.98 34.07
CA SER A 311 -8.19 51.13 34.85
C SER A 311 -7.17 52.03 34.14
N LYS A 312 -7.04 51.94 32.81
CA LYS A 312 -6.19 52.84 32.03
C LYS A 312 -6.68 54.29 32.12
N GLN A 313 -7.97 54.52 31.95
CA GLN A 313 -8.57 55.85 32.03
C GLN A 313 -8.47 56.47 33.43
N LEU A 314 -8.71 55.69 34.49
CA LEU A 314 -8.50 56.09 35.88
C LEU A 314 -7.03 56.45 36.16
N HIS A 315 -6.09 55.67 35.62
CA HIS A 315 -4.67 55.96 35.73
C HIS A 315 -4.29 57.27 35.01
N HIS A 316 -4.86 57.53 33.83
CA HIS A 316 -4.69 58.81 33.12
C HIS A 316 -5.19 59.98 33.95
N LEU A 317 -6.39 59.88 34.53
CA LEU A 317 -6.93 60.90 35.43
C LEU A 317 -6.02 61.16 36.64
N ALA A 318 -5.55 60.10 37.31
CA ALA A 318 -4.66 60.19 38.47
C ALA A 318 -3.29 60.82 38.12
N SER A 319 -2.81 60.59 36.90
CA SER A 319 -1.57 61.18 36.38
C SER A 319 -1.72 62.62 35.84
N GLY A 320 -2.92 63.21 35.93
CA GLY A 320 -3.21 64.57 35.43
C GLY A 320 -3.32 64.68 33.91
N ARG A 321 -3.44 63.56 33.19
CA ARG A 321 -3.66 63.53 31.73
C ARG A 321 -5.15 63.65 31.41
N LYS A 322 -5.46 64.20 30.23
CA LYS A 322 -6.85 64.26 29.73
C LYS A 322 -7.38 62.84 29.48
N LEU A 323 -8.65 62.63 29.83
CA LEU A 323 -9.37 61.40 29.52
C LEU A 323 -9.61 61.28 28.01
N ASP A 324 -9.58 60.06 27.50
CA ASP A 324 -9.95 59.79 26.10
C ASP A 324 -11.48 59.69 25.99
N LEU A 325 -12.12 60.78 25.54
CA LEU A 325 -13.57 60.81 25.36
C LEU A 325 -14.07 59.79 24.35
N ALA A 326 -13.29 59.44 23.32
CA ALA A 326 -13.72 58.47 22.33
C ALA A 326 -13.84 57.08 22.99
N GLU A 327 -12.87 56.71 23.81
CA GLU A 327 -12.89 55.45 24.54
C GLU A 327 -13.91 55.44 25.68
N LEU A 328 -14.34 56.58 26.21
CA LEU A 328 -15.39 56.67 27.24
C LEU A 328 -16.81 56.72 26.68
N LEU A 329 -17.02 57.39 25.54
CA LEU A 329 -18.34 57.61 24.93
C LEU A 329 -18.76 56.51 23.96
N ILE A 330 -17.82 55.82 23.30
CA ILE A 330 -18.16 54.71 22.41
C ILE A 330 -18.51 53.50 23.26
N GLN A 331 -19.80 53.24 23.49
CA GLN A 331 -20.23 52.04 24.20
C GLN A 331 -19.55 50.81 23.59
N PRO A 332 -18.97 49.91 24.40
CA PRO A 332 -18.55 48.62 23.89
C PRO A 332 -19.77 47.97 23.24
N LYS A 333 -19.59 47.33 22.07
CA LYS A 333 -20.68 46.64 21.36
C LYS A 333 -21.61 45.94 22.36
N PRO A 334 -22.92 46.25 22.37
CA PRO A 334 -23.85 45.49 23.18
C PRO A 334 -23.77 44.02 22.76
N VAL A 335 -23.94 43.13 23.73
CA VAL A 335 -23.92 41.68 23.53
C VAL A 335 -24.98 41.34 22.46
N SER A 336 -24.55 41.18 21.21
CA SER A 336 -25.39 40.64 20.14
C SER A 336 -25.36 39.12 20.25
N VAL A 337 -25.95 38.59 21.32
CA VAL A 337 -26.38 37.20 21.35
C VAL A 337 -27.90 37.24 21.48
N SER A 338 -28.57 37.42 20.34
CA SER A 338 -30.01 37.21 20.22
C SER A 338 -30.30 35.71 20.28
N LEU A 339 -30.29 35.15 21.49
CA LEU A 339 -30.95 33.90 21.78
C LEU A 339 -31.66 34.13 23.10
N ASN A 340 -32.97 34.34 23.01
CA ASN A 340 -33.85 34.71 24.11
C ASN A 340 -33.53 33.88 25.36
N ASP A 341 -33.46 34.55 26.51
CA ASP A 341 -33.30 33.90 27.82
C ASP A 341 -34.46 32.89 28.12
N ASP A 342 -35.53 32.88 27.31
CA ASP A 342 -36.69 31.97 27.38
C ASP A 342 -36.54 30.62 26.62
N GLU A 343 -35.57 30.45 25.72
CA GLU A 343 -35.43 29.18 24.95
C GLU A 343 -34.63 28.08 25.67
N LEU A 344 -34.06 28.38 26.83
CA LEU A 344 -33.23 27.43 27.60
C LEU A 344 -34.03 26.30 28.29
N LEU A 345 -35.37 26.37 28.25
CA LEU A 345 -36.25 25.33 28.76
C LEU A 345 -36.80 24.38 27.69
N ASP A 346 -36.57 24.62 26.39
CA ASP A 346 -37.20 23.84 25.31
C ASP A 346 -36.22 23.35 24.22
N ALA A 347 -34.95 23.19 24.56
CA ALA A 347 -33.87 22.77 23.65
C ALA A 347 -33.89 21.26 23.29
N ASN A 348 -35.07 20.70 23.06
CA ASN A 348 -35.27 19.34 22.53
C ASN A 348 -35.82 19.32 21.10
N LYS A 349 -35.93 20.47 20.41
CA LYS A 349 -36.37 20.52 19.01
C LYS A 349 -35.29 21.06 18.09
N GLU A 350 -34.72 20.11 17.36
CA GLU A 350 -34.36 20.20 15.95
C GLU A 350 -34.13 21.61 15.39
N ASP A 351 -32.89 22.08 15.43
CA ASP A 351 -32.35 22.88 14.32
C ASP A 351 -30.84 22.68 14.20
N GLN A 352 -30.46 21.85 13.24
CA GLN A 352 -29.11 21.32 13.05
C GLN A 352 -28.22 22.17 12.12
N SER A 353 -28.65 23.34 11.62
CA SER A 353 -27.96 23.95 10.46
C SER A 353 -27.25 25.29 10.67
N ALA A 354 -27.34 25.96 11.82
CA ALA A 354 -26.87 27.36 11.92
C ALA A 354 -25.60 27.59 12.77
N PHE A 355 -25.13 26.63 13.57
CA PHE A 355 -24.20 26.96 14.67
C PHE A 355 -22.70 26.75 14.38
N CYS A 356 -22.31 26.31 13.17
CA CYS A 356 -20.91 25.99 12.86
C CYS A 356 -20.12 27.11 12.16
N GLN A 357 -20.58 28.37 12.18
CA GLN A 357 -19.92 29.44 11.43
C GLN A 357 -18.99 30.37 12.23
N SER A 358 -18.70 30.13 13.51
CA SER A 358 -17.84 31.04 14.27
C SER A 358 -17.01 30.39 15.38
N ILE A 359 -16.39 29.24 15.08
CA ILE A 359 -15.21 28.81 15.83
C ILE A 359 -14.01 29.06 14.93
N ASP A 360 -13.33 30.19 15.15
CA ASP A 360 -11.98 30.36 14.61
C ASP A 360 -11.10 29.27 15.23
N ILE A 361 -10.70 28.32 14.38
CA ILE A 361 -9.83 27.19 14.71
C ILE A 361 -8.38 27.71 14.73
N ASP A 362 -8.09 28.69 15.59
CA ASP A 362 -6.73 29.19 15.80
C ASP A 362 -6.11 28.71 17.12
N LEU A 363 -6.85 27.92 17.92
CA LEU A 363 -6.33 27.38 19.19
C LEU A 363 -5.63 26.01 19.09
N LEU A 364 -5.61 25.38 17.90
CA LEU A 364 -4.95 24.08 17.66
C LEU A 364 -3.59 24.20 16.96
N THR A 365 -3.07 25.42 16.76
CA THR A 365 -1.80 25.67 16.06
C THR A 365 -0.61 25.92 17.00
N SER A 366 -0.68 25.49 18.27
CA SER A 366 0.53 25.38 19.09
C SER A 366 1.39 24.24 18.59
N LYS A 367 2.21 24.53 17.57
CA LYS A 367 3.31 23.70 17.10
C LYS A 367 4.17 23.29 18.31
N SER A 368 4.01 22.04 18.77
CA SER A 368 5.02 21.38 19.59
C SER A 368 6.25 21.19 18.71
N LYS A 369 7.20 22.12 18.84
CA LYS A 369 8.58 21.89 18.42
C LYS A 369 9.15 20.89 19.42
N ASP A 370 9.09 19.61 19.09
CA ASP A 370 10.12 18.62 19.42
C ASP A 370 9.82 17.37 18.61
N GLY A 371 10.76 17.03 17.73
CA GLY A 371 10.71 15.91 16.81
C GLY A 371 11.10 14.61 17.50
N ASP A 372 10.34 14.23 18.53
CA ASP A 372 10.34 12.86 19.03
C ASP A 372 9.10 12.16 18.51
N SER A 373 9.29 10.91 18.09
CA SER A 373 8.22 10.02 17.66
C SER A 373 7.06 10.08 18.65
N ILE A 374 5.98 10.77 18.28
CA ILE A 374 4.70 10.67 18.97
C ILE A 374 4.26 9.22 18.77
N GLY A 375 4.62 8.37 19.73
CA GLY A 375 4.19 6.97 19.76
C GLY A 375 2.67 6.94 19.62
N LYS A 376 2.14 5.89 18.97
CA LYS A 376 0.71 5.67 18.73
C LYS A 376 -0.19 5.96 19.96
N THR A 377 0.35 5.90 21.18
CA THR A 377 -0.31 6.16 22.45
C THR A 377 -0.46 7.65 22.82
N ALA A 378 0.44 8.54 22.41
CA ALA A 378 0.49 9.89 22.99
C ALA A 378 -0.67 10.81 22.58
N TRP A 379 -1.19 10.69 21.34
CA TRP A 379 -2.41 11.40 20.96
C TRP A 379 -3.65 10.77 21.62
N GLN A 380 -3.70 9.44 21.71
CA GLN A 380 -4.82 8.72 22.35
C GLN A 380 -4.94 9.12 23.81
N ASP A 381 -3.82 9.16 24.53
CA ASP A 381 -3.75 9.57 25.93
C ASP A 381 -4.15 11.05 26.11
N SER A 382 -3.69 11.94 25.22
CA SER A 382 -4.07 13.37 25.25
C SER A 382 -5.57 13.58 24.98
N PHE A 383 -6.14 12.86 24.01
CA PHE A 383 -7.55 12.93 23.69
C PHE A 383 -8.42 12.34 24.80
N HIS A 384 -8.01 11.21 25.38
CA HIS A 384 -8.73 10.60 26.49
C HIS A 384 -8.71 11.50 27.73
N ASN A 385 -7.59 12.17 28.01
CA ASN A 385 -7.50 13.19 29.06
C ASN A 385 -8.45 14.37 28.78
N ALA A 386 -8.49 14.86 27.54
CA ALA A 386 -9.39 15.97 27.17
C ALA A 386 -10.87 15.61 27.36
N ILE A 387 -11.25 14.37 27.00
CA ILE A 387 -12.60 13.85 27.26
C ILE A 387 -12.84 13.78 28.77
N GLN A 388 -11.93 13.16 29.53
CA GLN A 388 -12.09 13.01 30.97
C GLN A 388 -12.24 14.36 31.68
N ILE A 389 -11.44 15.35 31.28
CA ILE A 389 -11.54 16.73 31.80
C ILE A 389 -12.87 17.36 31.39
N ALA A 390 -13.30 17.23 30.14
CA ALA A 390 -14.58 17.76 29.66
C ALA A 390 -15.78 17.11 30.37
N THR A 391 -15.76 15.79 30.59
CA THR A 391 -16.79 15.06 31.32
C THR A 391 -16.79 15.44 32.81
N GLN A 392 -15.61 15.56 33.43
CA GLN A 392 -15.49 16.05 34.81
C GLN A 392 -16.01 17.48 34.98
N LEU A 393 -15.77 18.37 34.01
CA LEU A 393 -16.30 19.74 34.03
C LEU A 393 -17.82 19.78 33.81
N SER A 394 -18.35 18.89 32.97
CA SER A 394 -19.78 18.73 32.74
C SER A 394 -20.53 18.22 33.97
N ASP A 395 -19.98 17.20 34.64
CA ASP A 395 -20.66 16.47 35.71
C ASP A 395 -20.53 17.15 37.08
N ASN A 396 -19.42 17.86 37.34
CA ASN A 396 -19.17 18.47 38.65
C ASN A 396 -19.75 19.87 38.81
N ILE A 397 -20.14 20.55 37.73
CA ILE A 397 -20.65 21.91 37.81
C ILE A 397 -22.18 21.88 37.75
N LYS A 398 -22.82 22.21 38.88
CA LYS A 398 -24.28 22.33 38.94
C LYS A 398 -24.72 23.51 38.06
N THR A 399 -25.69 23.28 37.18
CA THR A 399 -26.25 24.30 36.27
C THR A 399 -26.65 25.58 37.01
N GLU A 400 -27.20 25.44 38.22
CA GLU A 400 -27.58 26.55 39.08
C GLU A 400 -26.38 27.44 39.49
N GLN A 401 -25.21 26.85 39.72
CA GLN A 401 -23.98 27.61 40.00
C GLN A 401 -23.54 28.42 38.78
N LEU A 402 -23.61 27.85 37.57
CA LEU A 402 -23.28 28.55 36.32
C LEU A 402 -24.21 29.73 36.07
N TYR A 403 -25.52 29.55 36.27
CA TYR A 403 -26.49 30.65 36.16
C TYR A 403 -26.24 31.75 37.19
N ASN A 404 -25.92 31.39 38.43
CA ASN A 404 -25.61 32.36 39.47
C ASN A 404 -24.33 33.15 39.12
N SER A 405 -23.29 32.50 38.63
CA SER A 405 -22.08 33.16 38.14
C SER A 405 -22.37 34.07 36.95
N LEU A 406 -23.23 33.66 36.01
CA LEU A 406 -23.59 34.46 34.84
C LEU A 406 -24.35 35.73 35.27
N ASN A 407 -25.29 35.59 36.20
CA ASN A 407 -26.02 36.70 36.78
C ASN A 407 -25.10 37.66 37.55
N GLN A 408 -24.10 37.14 38.27
CA GLN A 408 -23.07 37.96 38.90
C GLN A 408 -22.26 38.73 37.85
N LEU A 409 -21.82 38.10 36.77
CA LEU A 409 -21.09 38.76 35.68
C LEU A 409 -21.92 39.82 34.97
N LYS A 410 -23.22 39.58 34.75
CA LYS A 410 -24.17 40.58 34.23
C LYS A 410 -24.24 41.79 35.17
N ARG A 411 -24.36 41.57 36.49
CA ARG A 411 -24.37 42.66 37.48
C ARG A 411 -23.05 43.43 37.51
N THR A 412 -21.92 42.73 37.50
CA THR A 412 -20.59 43.35 37.42
C THR A 412 -20.45 44.21 36.17
N ARG A 413 -20.95 43.72 35.03
CA ARG A 413 -20.98 44.48 33.77
C ARG A 413 -21.77 45.78 33.92
N THR A 414 -22.96 45.72 34.53
CA THR A 414 -23.77 46.91 34.80
C THR A 414 -23.01 47.91 35.68
N SER A 415 -22.38 47.46 36.76
CA SER A 415 -21.58 48.32 37.63
C SER A 415 -20.37 48.94 36.92
N LEU A 416 -19.72 48.21 36.02
CA LEU A 416 -18.61 48.75 35.21
C LEU A 416 -19.09 49.83 34.23
N LEU A 417 -20.25 49.63 33.60
CA LEU A 417 -20.87 50.63 32.74
C LEU A 417 -21.31 51.87 33.53
N GLU A 418 -21.85 51.71 34.74
CA GLU A 418 -22.15 52.83 35.63
C GLU A 418 -20.89 53.60 36.04
N LEU A 419 -19.81 52.90 36.38
CA LEU A 419 -18.51 53.50 36.69
C LEU A 419 -17.97 54.30 35.50
N ARG A 420 -18.08 53.75 34.29
CA ARG A 420 -17.73 54.44 33.05
C ARG A 420 -18.52 55.73 32.87
N GLN A 421 -19.83 55.65 33.05
CA GLN A 421 -20.74 56.79 32.93
C GLN A 421 -20.42 57.88 33.96
N GLN A 422 -20.14 57.48 35.20
CA GLN A 422 -19.72 58.41 36.26
C GLN A 422 -18.38 59.08 35.92
N LEU A 423 -17.43 58.34 35.33
CA LEU A 423 -16.15 58.89 34.91
C LEU A 423 -16.33 59.94 33.79
N ALA A 424 -17.18 59.63 32.81
CA ALA A 424 -17.52 60.55 31.72
C ALA A 424 -18.22 61.82 32.26
N ASN A 425 -19.19 61.67 33.16
CA ASN A 425 -19.90 62.80 33.77
C ASN A 425 -18.99 63.70 34.60
N LYS A 426 -18.10 63.13 35.43
CA LYS A 426 -17.13 63.92 36.21
C LYS A 426 -16.18 64.70 35.32
N TYR A 427 -15.78 64.12 34.18
CA TYR A 427 -14.95 64.82 33.22
C TYR A 427 -15.71 65.97 32.53
N ALA A 428 -16.98 65.76 32.19
CA ALA A 428 -17.88 66.78 31.67
C ALA A 428 -18.08 67.96 32.64
N ASP A 429 -18.27 67.65 33.93
CA ASP A 429 -18.41 68.65 34.99
C ASP A 429 -17.12 69.48 35.16
N HIS A 430 -15.94 68.85 35.06
CA HIS A 430 -14.65 69.55 35.06
C HIS A 430 -14.45 70.47 33.84
N LEU A 431 -15.16 70.23 32.74
CA LEU A 431 -15.15 71.05 31.53
C LEU A 431 -16.25 72.12 31.49
N GLY A 432 -17.11 72.20 32.52
CA GLY A 432 -18.09 73.29 32.68
C GLY A 432 -19.42 73.11 31.94
N GLY A 433 -19.87 71.87 31.68
CA GLY A 433 -21.21 71.65 31.12
C GLY A 433 -21.74 70.24 31.36
N LYS A 434 -23.01 70.15 31.80
CA LYS A 434 -23.79 68.91 31.83
C LYS A 434 -23.79 68.29 30.43
N ILE A 435 -23.16 67.13 30.27
CA ILE A 435 -23.37 66.28 29.10
C ILE A 435 -24.51 65.33 29.46
N ASP A 436 -25.69 65.56 28.90
CA ASP A 436 -26.82 64.62 28.99
C ASP A 436 -26.49 63.37 28.17
N CYS A 437 -26.13 62.28 28.85
CA CYS A 437 -25.75 61.01 28.24
C CYS A 437 -26.96 60.11 27.91
N ILE A 438 -27.99 60.63 27.24
CA ILE A 438 -29.15 59.83 26.79
C ILE A 438 -29.22 59.68 25.25
N VAL A 439 -28.25 60.17 24.49
CA VAL A 439 -28.31 60.04 23.01
C VAL A 439 -27.05 59.35 22.46
N GLN A 440 -27.06 58.02 22.48
CA GLN A 440 -26.98 57.14 21.29
C GLN A 440 -26.97 55.66 21.71
#